data_AF-A0A6A6H0W5-F1
#
_entry.id   AF-A0A6A6H0W5-F1
#
_cell.length_a   1.000
_cell.length_b   1.000
_cell.length_c   1.000
_cell.angle_alpha   90.00
_cell.angle_beta   90.00
_cell.angle_gamma   90.00
#
_symmetry.space_group_name_H-M   'P 1'
#
loop_
_entity.id
_entity.type
_entity.pdbx_description
1 polymer ?
#
loop_
_entity_poly.entity_id
_entity_poly.type
_entity_poly.pdbx_seq_one_letter_code
_entity_poly.pdbx_strand_id
1 'polypeptide(L)'
;MSQPDLSIPSEAPGLAQGREDAPYALYTIVPLSDDNLKSACDYMNREHRELTDQEPIHPAPKPHFAGRPLRDVFNYHLELGHGGQWDPIYFLTITTPDWRETGILLITMSSKPDEKPDLLFTDPEQASLEIASMDVGNTTWEDKLESNWGSPRDGLKKGTGPRGSEALQDEHMGSSGE
;
A
#
# COMPACT_ATOMS: atom_id res chain seq x y z
N MET A 1 -28.38 21.16 -3.85
CA MET A 1 -27.80 20.00 -4.56
C MET A 1 -28.24 18.76 -3.82
N SER A 2 -28.55 17.67 -4.52
CA SER A 2 -28.91 16.39 -3.86
C SER A 2 -27.65 15.79 -3.23
N GLN A 3 -27.79 15.22 -2.03
CA GLN A 3 -26.70 14.56 -1.34
C GLN A 3 -26.24 13.31 -2.14
N PRO A 4 -24.93 13.06 -2.28
CA PRO A 4 -24.43 11.87 -2.97
C PRO A 4 -24.92 10.59 -2.32
N ASP A 5 -25.24 9.58 -3.14
CA ASP A 5 -25.55 8.24 -2.66
C ASP A 5 -24.25 7.46 -2.39
N LEU A 6 -23.92 7.31 -1.11
CA LEU A 6 -22.72 6.60 -0.63
C LEU A 6 -22.99 5.13 -0.30
N SER A 7 -24.12 4.57 -0.73
CA SER A 7 -24.42 3.16 -0.51
C SER A 7 -23.46 2.25 -1.30
N ILE A 8 -23.00 1.19 -0.64
CA ILE A 8 -22.18 0.11 -1.20
C ILE A 8 -22.77 -1.25 -0.78
N PRO A 9 -22.40 -2.34 -1.46
CA PRO A 9 -22.80 -3.69 -1.05
C PRO A 9 -22.40 -4.00 0.40
N SER A 10 -23.20 -4.80 1.09
CA SER A 10 -22.89 -5.26 2.46
C SER A 10 -21.78 -6.30 2.52
N GLU A 11 -21.45 -6.91 1.38
CA GLU A 11 -20.47 -7.98 1.22
C GLU A 11 -19.70 -7.72 -0.08
N ALA A 12 -18.39 -7.96 -0.04
CA ALA A 12 -17.49 -7.87 -1.18
C ALA A 12 -16.88 -9.24 -1.50
N PRO A 13 -16.58 -9.54 -2.77
CA PRO A 13 -15.75 -10.70 -3.08
C PRO A 13 -14.38 -10.55 -2.42
N GLY A 14 -13.77 -11.66 -2.03
CA GLY A 14 -12.40 -11.65 -1.52
C GLY A 14 -11.44 -11.27 -2.64
N LEU A 15 -10.60 -10.27 -2.40
CA LEU A 15 -9.69 -9.76 -3.40
C LEU A 15 -8.29 -10.34 -3.23
N ALA A 16 -7.57 -10.49 -4.34
CA ALA A 16 -6.15 -10.81 -4.27
C ALA A 16 -5.44 -9.73 -3.45
N GLN A 17 -4.40 -10.11 -2.70
CA GLN A 17 -3.51 -9.11 -2.12
C GLN A 17 -2.98 -8.22 -3.26
N GLY A 18 -3.00 -6.91 -3.02
CA GLY A 18 -2.41 -5.94 -3.92
C GLY A 18 -0.92 -6.21 -4.12
N ARG A 19 -0.38 -5.68 -5.22
CA ARG A 19 1.08 -5.62 -5.36
C ARG A 19 1.59 -4.51 -4.45
N GLU A 20 2.76 -4.72 -3.84
CA GLU A 20 3.40 -3.76 -2.94
C GLU A 20 3.61 -2.38 -3.58
N ASP A 21 3.67 -2.30 -4.91
CA ASP A 21 3.87 -1.08 -5.69
C ASP A 21 2.63 -0.60 -6.48
N ALA A 22 1.46 -1.19 -6.22
CA ALA A 22 0.25 -0.82 -6.97
C ALA A 22 -0.26 0.57 -6.55
N PRO A 23 -0.57 1.47 -7.50
CA PRO A 23 -1.13 2.77 -7.19
C PRO A 23 -2.57 2.68 -6.67
N TYR A 24 -2.96 3.64 -5.84
CA TYR A 24 -4.33 3.79 -5.37
C TYR A 24 -5.16 4.60 -6.38
N ALA A 25 -6.33 4.06 -6.72
CA ALA A 25 -7.21 4.69 -7.70
C ALA A 25 -8.01 5.83 -7.08
N LEU A 26 -8.07 6.97 -7.77
CA LEU A 26 -8.94 8.10 -7.45
C LEU A 26 -10.12 8.20 -8.42
N TYR A 27 -11.31 8.36 -7.84
CA TYR A 27 -12.58 8.57 -8.53
C TYR A 27 -13.29 9.84 -8.08
N THR A 28 -14.33 10.22 -8.81
CA THR A 28 -15.26 11.28 -8.40
C THR A 28 -16.70 10.93 -8.74
N ILE A 29 -17.61 11.12 -7.79
CA ILE A 29 -19.07 10.99 -8.00
C ILE A 29 -19.77 12.36 -8.11
N VAL A 30 -18.99 13.43 -8.08
CA VAL A 30 -19.43 14.81 -8.34
C VAL A 30 -18.81 15.32 -9.63
N PRO A 31 -19.39 16.34 -10.28
CA PRO A 31 -18.78 16.94 -11.45
C PRO A 31 -17.42 17.56 -11.10
N LEU A 32 -16.34 17.02 -11.67
CA LEU A 32 -14.98 17.54 -11.58
C LEU A 32 -14.31 17.43 -12.95
N SER A 33 -13.50 18.40 -13.35
CA SER A 33 -12.72 18.30 -14.59
C SER A 33 -11.50 17.39 -14.40
N ASP A 34 -10.92 16.90 -15.50
CA ASP A 34 -9.66 16.15 -15.47
C ASP A 34 -8.53 16.96 -14.80
N ASP A 35 -8.43 18.25 -15.09
CA ASP A 35 -7.42 19.14 -14.49
C ASP A 35 -7.59 19.26 -12.97
N ASN A 36 -8.84 19.38 -12.50
CA ASN A 36 -9.12 19.48 -11.08
C ASN A 36 -8.91 18.13 -10.37
N LEU A 37 -9.20 17.01 -11.04
CA LEU A 37 -8.93 15.68 -10.52
C LEU A 37 -7.42 15.42 -10.43
N LYS A 38 -6.65 15.81 -11.44
CA LYS A 38 -5.18 15.76 -11.39
C LYS A 38 -4.64 16.63 -10.26
N SER A 39 -5.16 17.85 -10.12
CA SER A 39 -4.78 18.75 -9.02
C SER A 39 -5.12 18.17 -7.64
N ALA A 40 -6.17 17.36 -7.55
CA ALA A 40 -6.51 16.64 -6.32
C ALA A 40 -5.48 15.54 -6.02
N CYS A 41 -5.07 14.74 -7.01
CA CYS A 41 -3.95 13.79 -6.87
C CYS A 41 -2.65 14.49 -6.43
N ASP A 42 -2.29 15.59 -7.12
CA ASP A 42 -1.09 16.37 -6.80
C ASP A 42 -1.13 16.88 -5.35
N TYR A 43 -2.32 17.24 -4.84
CA TYR A 43 -2.52 17.65 -3.45
C TYR A 43 -2.36 16.48 -2.48
N MET A 44 -3.05 15.36 -2.72
CA MET A 44 -3.05 14.20 -1.84
C MET A 44 -1.70 13.48 -1.77
N ASN A 45 -0.88 13.59 -2.81
CA ASN A 45 0.46 13.01 -2.85
C ASN A 45 1.53 13.95 -2.29
N ARG A 46 1.21 15.18 -1.86
CA ARG A 46 2.23 16.19 -1.49
C ARG A 46 3.18 15.68 -0.42
N GLU A 47 2.68 15.29 0.74
CA GLU A 47 3.55 14.87 1.85
C GLU A 47 4.28 13.56 1.55
N HIS A 48 3.59 12.60 0.94
CA HIS A 48 4.20 11.33 0.55
C HIS A 48 5.37 11.53 -0.42
N ARG A 49 5.21 12.42 -1.40
CA ARG A 49 6.26 12.80 -2.36
C ARG A 49 7.43 13.49 -1.68
N GLU A 50 7.19 14.34 -0.68
CA GLU A 50 8.25 14.98 0.10
C GLU A 50 9.11 13.97 0.89
N LEU A 51 8.52 12.84 1.29
CA LEU A 51 9.19 11.80 2.07
C LEU A 51 9.85 10.70 1.23
N THR A 52 9.28 10.37 0.08
CA THR A 52 9.64 9.15 -0.69
C THR A 52 9.98 9.40 -2.16
N ASP A 53 9.73 10.60 -2.68
CA ASP A 53 9.77 10.92 -4.12
C ASP A 53 8.77 10.11 -4.97
N GLN A 54 7.73 9.53 -4.34
CA GLN A 54 6.68 8.76 -5.00
C GLN A 54 5.32 9.46 -4.97
N GLU A 55 4.45 9.13 -5.93
CA GLU A 55 3.09 9.64 -6.07
C GLU A 55 2.10 8.47 -6.15
N PRO A 56 1.66 7.88 -5.03
CA PRO A 56 0.90 6.63 -5.07
C PRO A 56 -0.56 6.78 -5.54
N ILE A 57 -1.17 7.97 -5.40
CA ILE A 57 -2.57 8.20 -5.78
C ILE A 57 -2.66 8.74 -7.22
N HIS A 58 -3.42 8.07 -8.08
CA HIS A 58 -3.61 8.49 -9.47
C HIS A 58 -5.09 8.42 -9.90
N PRO A 59 -5.51 9.22 -10.89
CA PRO A 59 -6.84 9.06 -11.49
C PRO A 59 -7.00 7.67 -12.10
N ALA A 60 -8.12 7.01 -11.80
CA ALA A 60 -8.45 5.74 -12.46
C ALA A 60 -8.62 5.91 -13.99
N PRO A 61 -8.55 4.83 -14.80
CA PRO A 61 -8.75 4.94 -16.25
C PRO A 61 -10.12 5.49 -16.66
N LYS A 62 -11.15 5.27 -15.82
CA LYS A 62 -12.48 5.89 -15.93
C LYS A 62 -12.82 6.51 -14.58
N PRO A 63 -12.39 7.74 -14.28
CA PRO A 63 -12.51 8.27 -12.92
C PRO A 63 -13.85 8.97 -12.65
N HIS A 64 -14.61 9.32 -13.70
CA HIS A 64 -15.81 10.16 -13.59
C HIS A 64 -17.10 9.36 -13.48
N PHE A 65 -17.74 9.48 -12.32
CA PHE A 65 -19.02 8.86 -11.96
C PHE A 65 -20.03 9.91 -11.50
N ALA A 66 -19.93 11.14 -12.02
CA ALA A 66 -20.79 12.25 -11.62
C ALA A 66 -22.29 11.88 -11.63
N GLY A 67 -22.96 12.02 -10.48
CA GLY A 67 -24.38 11.71 -10.31
C GLY A 67 -24.72 10.21 -10.24
N ARG A 68 -23.72 9.32 -10.26
CA ARG A 68 -23.88 7.88 -10.03
C ARG A 68 -23.71 7.56 -8.54
N PRO A 69 -24.30 6.47 -8.04
CA PRO A 69 -24.07 6.01 -6.67
C PRO A 69 -22.65 5.47 -6.49
N LEU A 70 -22.12 5.51 -5.26
CA LEU A 70 -20.80 4.98 -4.91
C LEU A 70 -20.63 3.50 -5.28
N ARG A 71 -21.72 2.71 -5.22
CA ARG A 71 -21.74 1.32 -5.70
C ARG A 71 -21.22 1.15 -7.14
N ASP A 72 -21.43 2.12 -8.02
CA ASP A 72 -20.94 2.02 -9.40
C ASP A 72 -19.42 2.17 -9.47
N VAL A 73 -18.84 3.05 -8.64
CA VAL A 73 -17.38 3.18 -8.46
C VAL A 73 -16.82 1.87 -7.91
N PHE A 74 -17.46 1.34 -6.86
CA PHE A 74 -17.07 0.09 -6.22
C PHE A 74 -17.02 -1.07 -7.23
N ASN A 75 -18.09 -1.30 -7.99
CA ASN A 75 -18.14 -2.37 -8.99
C ASN A 75 -17.07 -2.21 -10.07
N TYR A 76 -16.85 -0.98 -10.54
CA TYR A 76 -15.80 -0.72 -11.53
C TYR A 76 -14.40 -0.98 -10.95
N HIS A 77 -14.15 -0.61 -9.70
CA HIS A 77 -12.87 -0.83 -9.07
C HIS A 77 -12.60 -2.33 -8.84
N LEU A 78 -13.61 -3.16 -8.54
CA LEU A 78 -13.46 -4.62 -8.50
C LEU A 78 -12.96 -5.18 -9.84
N GLU A 79 -13.53 -4.71 -10.96
CA GLU A 79 -13.07 -5.10 -12.30
C GLU A 79 -11.63 -4.64 -12.57
N LEU A 80 -11.28 -3.45 -12.09
CA LEU A 80 -9.95 -2.86 -12.25
C LEU A 80 -8.88 -3.59 -11.43
N GLY A 81 -9.20 -3.96 -10.19
CA GLY A 81 -8.32 -4.69 -9.27
C GLY A 81 -7.92 -6.07 -9.78
N HIS A 82 -8.82 -6.77 -10.49
CA HIS A 82 -8.49 -8.03 -11.15
C HIS A 82 -7.40 -7.90 -12.23
N GLY A 83 -7.17 -6.70 -12.77
CA GLY A 83 -6.11 -6.44 -13.73
C GLY A 83 -4.71 -6.36 -13.11
N GLY A 84 -4.60 -6.28 -11.78
CA GLY A 84 -3.32 -6.23 -11.05
C GLY A 84 -2.48 -4.98 -11.30
N GLN A 85 -3.08 -3.94 -11.90
CA GLN A 85 -2.42 -2.65 -12.18
C GLN A 85 -2.71 -1.58 -11.12
N TRP A 86 -3.72 -1.81 -10.30
CA TRP A 86 -4.20 -0.89 -9.26
C TRP A 86 -4.34 -1.67 -7.98
N ASP A 87 -4.17 -0.99 -6.86
CA ASP A 87 -4.39 -1.63 -5.57
C ASP A 87 -5.86 -2.08 -5.49
N PRO A 88 -6.13 -3.37 -5.23
CA PRO A 88 -7.48 -3.89 -5.20
C PRO A 88 -8.13 -3.72 -3.83
N ILE A 89 -7.44 -3.22 -2.80
CA ILE A 89 -7.96 -3.13 -1.43
C ILE A 89 -8.36 -1.70 -1.09
N TYR A 90 -7.62 -0.71 -1.57
CA TYR A 90 -7.75 0.70 -1.21
C TYR A 90 -7.99 1.58 -2.43
N PHE A 91 -9.04 2.39 -2.36
CA PHE A 91 -9.28 3.43 -3.36
C PHE A 91 -10.03 4.62 -2.77
N LEU A 92 -9.91 5.77 -3.43
CA LEU A 92 -10.47 7.03 -2.96
C LEU A 92 -11.56 7.54 -3.90
N THR A 93 -12.56 8.22 -3.33
CA THR A 93 -13.63 8.86 -4.07
C THR A 93 -13.89 10.28 -3.55
N ILE A 94 -13.83 11.26 -4.45
CA ILE A 94 -14.30 12.62 -4.20
C ILE A 94 -15.83 12.63 -4.24
N THR A 95 -16.46 12.95 -3.12
CA THR A 95 -17.92 12.94 -2.95
C THR A 95 -18.54 14.33 -2.90
N THR A 96 -17.73 15.38 -2.80
CA THR A 96 -18.19 16.78 -2.71
C THR A 96 -17.24 17.70 -3.48
N PRO A 97 -17.72 18.80 -4.09
CA PRO A 97 -16.84 19.81 -4.70
C PRO A 97 -15.86 20.46 -3.71
N ASP A 98 -16.26 20.57 -2.44
CA ASP A 98 -15.51 21.21 -1.35
C ASP A 98 -14.64 20.19 -0.58
N TRP A 99 -14.15 19.16 -1.29
CA TRP A 99 -13.43 18.00 -0.73
C TRP A 99 -12.22 18.36 0.13
N ARG A 100 -11.60 19.52 -0.10
CA ARG A 100 -10.47 20.00 0.72
C ARG A 100 -10.86 20.29 2.16
N GLU A 101 -12.11 20.70 2.38
CA GLU A 101 -12.64 21.06 3.70
C GLU A 101 -13.41 19.90 4.32
N THR A 102 -14.13 19.14 3.48
CA THR A 102 -15.01 18.06 3.95
C THR A 102 -14.33 16.70 4.06
N GLY A 103 -13.10 16.58 3.56
CA GLY A 103 -12.39 15.32 3.43
C GLY A 103 -12.70 14.58 2.14
N ILE A 104 -11.91 13.54 1.91
CA ILE A 104 -12.10 12.57 0.82
C ILE A 104 -12.54 11.22 1.39
N LEU A 105 -13.37 10.49 0.65
CA LEU A 105 -13.81 9.17 1.07
C LEU A 105 -12.78 8.13 0.65
N LEU A 106 -12.16 7.48 1.63
CA LEU A 106 -11.40 6.25 1.45
C LEU A 106 -12.35 5.05 1.61
N ILE A 107 -12.22 4.10 0.69
CA ILE A 107 -12.89 2.81 0.75
C ILE A 107 -11.82 1.75 0.96
N THR A 108 -12.04 0.86 1.94
CA THR A 108 -11.17 -0.28 2.20
C THR A 108 -11.95 -1.57 2.01
N MET A 109 -11.33 -2.54 1.35
CA MET A 109 -11.87 -3.88 1.15
C MET A 109 -11.02 -4.90 1.91
N SER A 110 -11.38 -6.17 1.82
CA SER A 110 -10.65 -7.26 2.47
C SER A 110 -10.18 -8.27 1.43
N SER A 111 -9.07 -8.93 1.73
CA SER A 111 -8.66 -10.12 1.00
C SER A 111 -9.55 -11.33 1.32
N LYS A 112 -10.30 -11.27 2.43
CA LYS A 112 -11.26 -12.31 2.81
C LYS A 112 -12.60 -12.09 2.10
N PRO A 113 -13.22 -13.18 1.60
CA PRO A 113 -14.52 -13.09 0.97
C PRO A 113 -15.62 -12.74 1.99
N ASP A 114 -16.66 -12.09 1.48
CA ASP A 114 -17.90 -11.77 2.19
C ASP A 114 -17.71 -10.82 3.39
N GLU A 115 -16.56 -10.13 3.46
CA GLU A 115 -16.36 -9.04 4.40
C GLU A 115 -16.97 -7.74 3.86
N LYS A 116 -17.53 -6.96 4.78
CA LYS A 116 -18.12 -5.66 4.45
C LYS A 116 -16.99 -4.64 4.22
N PRO A 117 -17.02 -3.87 3.12
CA PRO A 117 -16.07 -2.78 2.95
C PRO A 117 -16.31 -1.67 3.98
N ASP A 118 -15.22 -1.04 4.43
CA ASP A 118 -15.29 0.12 5.31
C ASP A 118 -15.19 1.42 4.51
N LEU A 119 -15.81 2.45 5.06
CA LEU A 119 -15.85 3.80 4.50
C LEU A 119 -15.32 4.77 5.55
N LEU A 120 -14.25 5.48 5.22
CA LEU A 120 -13.62 6.45 6.11
C LEU A 120 -13.43 7.78 5.38
N PHE A 121 -13.87 8.88 6.00
CA PHE A 121 -13.46 10.19 5.55
C PHE A 121 -12.09 10.51 6.13
N THR A 122 -11.14 10.83 5.26
CA THR A 122 -9.76 11.18 5.60
C THR A 122 -9.44 12.62 5.19
N ASP A 123 -8.45 13.21 5.88
CA ASP A 123 -7.85 14.47 5.47
C ASP A 123 -7.15 14.26 4.12
N PRO A 124 -7.52 15.01 3.06
CA PRO A 124 -6.91 14.84 1.75
C PRO A 124 -5.41 15.07 1.77
N GLU A 125 -4.88 15.88 2.69
CA GLU A 125 -3.44 16.12 2.79
C GLU A 125 -2.66 14.89 3.31
N GLN A 126 -3.30 14.09 4.16
CA GLN A 126 -2.71 12.91 4.80
C GLN A 126 -3.07 11.59 4.09
N ALA A 127 -4.00 11.62 3.15
CA ALA A 127 -4.59 10.43 2.53
C ALA A 127 -3.55 9.40 2.04
N SER A 128 -2.50 9.85 1.35
CA SER A 128 -1.44 8.95 0.85
C SER A 128 -0.59 8.31 1.95
N LEU A 129 -0.37 8.99 3.07
CA LEU A 129 0.38 8.46 4.22
C LEU A 129 -0.48 7.54 5.09
N GLU A 130 -1.76 7.86 5.24
CA GLU A 130 -2.70 6.99 5.95
C GLU A 130 -2.84 5.64 5.24
N ILE A 131 -3.03 5.63 3.92
CA ILE A 131 -3.12 4.38 3.15
C ILE A 131 -1.81 3.59 3.25
N ALA A 132 -0.66 4.23 3.07
CA ALA A 132 0.63 3.57 3.24
C ALA A 132 0.81 2.96 4.65
N SER A 133 0.29 3.62 5.68
CA SER A 133 0.31 3.11 7.05
C SER A 133 -0.59 1.88 7.23
N MET A 134 -1.77 1.87 6.58
CA MET A 134 -2.67 0.72 6.57
C MET A 134 -2.06 -0.47 5.81
N ASP A 135 -1.39 -0.24 4.69
CA ASP A 135 -0.67 -1.28 3.94
C ASP A 135 0.42 -1.93 4.79
N VAL A 136 1.21 -1.13 5.50
CA VAL A 136 2.21 -1.64 6.43
C VAL A 136 1.58 -2.47 7.54
N GLY A 137 0.40 -2.07 8.04
CA GLY A 137 -0.36 -2.80 9.06
C GLY A 137 -0.98 -4.10 8.55
N ASN A 138 -1.36 -4.16 7.27
CA ASN A 138 -1.96 -5.34 6.63
C ASN A 138 -0.92 -6.35 6.12
N THR A 139 0.36 -5.99 6.11
CA THR A 139 1.44 -6.87 5.70
C THR A 139 1.95 -7.69 6.90
N THR A 140 1.94 -9.02 6.81
CA THR A 140 2.50 -9.87 7.87
C THR A 140 4.04 -9.94 7.81
N TRP A 141 4.67 -10.45 8.86
CA TRP A 141 6.12 -10.63 8.87
C TRP A 141 6.57 -11.69 7.85
N GLU A 142 5.74 -12.72 7.68
CA GLU A 142 5.91 -13.78 6.69
C GLU A 142 5.87 -13.23 5.26
N ASP A 143 4.90 -12.37 4.95
CA ASP A 143 4.81 -11.70 3.63
C ASP A 143 6.08 -10.90 3.30
N LYS A 144 6.66 -10.21 4.31
CA LYS A 144 7.90 -9.44 4.13
C LYS A 144 9.14 -10.30 3.91
N LEU A 145 9.21 -11.47 4.55
CA LEU A 145 10.31 -12.42 4.32
C LEU A 145 10.27 -12.96 2.90
N GLU A 146 9.07 -13.22 2.36
CA GLU A 146 8.89 -13.71 1.00
C GLU A 146 9.18 -12.63 -0.06
N SER A 147 8.83 -11.36 0.20
CA SER A 147 9.03 -10.24 -0.74
C SER A 147 10.50 -9.80 -0.88
N ASN A 148 11.27 -9.71 0.23
CA ASN A 148 12.49 -8.89 0.22
C ASN A 148 13.80 -9.64 0.55
N TRP A 149 13.73 -10.78 1.25
CA TRP A 149 14.93 -11.51 1.67
C TRP A 149 14.66 -13.00 1.63
N GLY A 150 14.93 -13.63 0.48
CA GLY A 150 14.92 -15.09 0.35
C GLY A 150 15.59 -15.74 1.57
N SER A 151 15.04 -16.88 2.02
CA SER A 151 15.40 -17.57 3.26
C SER A 151 16.89 -17.47 3.56
N PRO A 152 17.32 -17.23 4.82
CA PRO A 152 18.73 -17.13 5.17
C PRO A 152 19.48 -18.28 4.49
N ARG A 153 20.28 -17.94 3.46
CA ARG A 153 21.00 -18.92 2.64
C ARG A 153 21.64 -19.94 3.57
N ASP A 154 21.54 -21.22 3.21
CA ASP A 154 22.24 -22.36 3.82
C ASP A 154 23.74 -22.08 4.03
N GLY A 155 24.05 -21.34 5.08
CA GLY A 155 25.33 -20.70 5.30
C GLY A 155 25.66 -20.53 6.78
N LEU A 156 24.69 -20.75 7.67
CA LEU A 156 25.00 -21.12 9.06
C LEU A 156 25.42 -22.59 9.09
N LYS A 157 26.55 -22.91 8.44
CA LYS A 157 27.28 -24.13 8.80
C LYS A 157 27.60 -23.99 10.28
N LYS A 158 26.92 -24.81 11.09
CA LYS A 158 27.26 -25.06 12.49
C LYS A 158 28.78 -25.09 12.60
N GLY A 159 29.34 -24.15 13.35
CA GLY A 159 30.74 -24.18 13.71
C GLY A 159 31.02 -25.49 14.44
N THR A 160 31.46 -26.51 13.70
CA THR A 160 32.21 -27.63 14.25
C THR A 160 33.60 -27.07 14.53
N GLY A 161 33.81 -26.56 15.74
CA GLY A 161 35.12 -26.09 16.17
C GLY A 161 36.15 -27.22 16.16
N PRO A 162 37.45 -26.91 16.26
CA PRO A 162 38.40 -27.81 16.88
C PRO A 162 38.55 -27.45 18.36
N ARG A 163 38.45 -28.50 19.17
CA ARG A 163 38.84 -28.56 20.59
C ARG A 163 40.20 -27.90 20.80
N GLY A 164 40.25 -26.93 21.70
CA GLY A 164 41.48 -26.59 22.40
C GLY A 164 41.78 -27.70 23.41
N SER A 165 42.74 -28.56 23.09
CA SER A 165 43.40 -29.42 24.06
C SER A 165 44.87 -29.60 23.65
N GLU A 166 45.75 -29.07 24.51
CA GLU A 166 47.13 -29.50 24.75
C GLU A 166 48.14 -29.48 23.60
N ALA A 167 49.13 -28.58 23.71
CA ALA A 167 50.52 -28.98 23.97
C ALA A 167 51.38 -27.72 24.22
N LEU A 168 51.66 -27.45 25.50
CA LEU A 168 52.88 -26.76 25.92
C LEU A 168 54.01 -27.77 25.80
N GLN A 169 54.92 -27.58 24.84
CA GLN A 169 56.27 -28.12 24.92
C GLN A 169 57.28 -27.09 24.39
N ASP A 170 58.23 -26.81 25.27
CA ASP A 170 59.50 -26.14 25.08
C ASP A 170 60.27 -26.60 23.83
N GLU A 171 61.04 -25.69 23.21
CA GLU A 171 62.50 -25.67 23.30
C GLU A 171 63.15 -24.83 22.17
N HIS A 172 63.89 -23.82 22.62
CA HIS A 172 65.25 -23.43 22.23
C HIS A 172 65.67 -23.15 20.76
N MET A 173 66.22 -21.92 20.65
CA MET A 173 67.43 -21.49 19.93
C MET A 173 67.45 -21.40 18.40
N GLY A 174 67.83 -20.21 17.92
CA GLY A 174 68.53 -20.09 16.63
C GLY A 174 68.50 -18.74 15.93
N SER A 175 69.30 -17.79 16.42
CA SER A 175 70.18 -16.91 15.64
C SER A 175 69.65 -15.83 14.65
N SER A 176 70.14 -14.61 14.91
CA SER A 176 70.77 -13.63 13.97
C SER A 176 69.96 -12.46 13.37
N GLY A 177 70.53 -11.26 13.60
CA GLY A 177 70.34 -9.99 12.88
C GLY A 177 69.72 -8.92 13.79
N GLU A 178 70.37 -7.84 14.22
CA GLU A 178 71.64 -7.16 13.90
C GLU A 178 72.22 -6.52 15.18
#